data_AF-A0A521RZE6-F1
#
_entry.id   AF-A0A521RZE6-F1
#
_cell.length_a   1.000
_cell.length_b   1.000
_cell.length_c   1.000
_cell.angle_alpha   90.00
_cell.angle_beta   90.00
_cell.angle_gamma   90.00
#
_symmetry.space_group_name_H-M   'P 1'
#
loop_
_entity.id
_entity.type
_entity.pdbx_description
1 polymer ?
#
loop_
_entity_poly.entity_id
_entity_poly.type
_entity_poly.pdbx_seq_one_letter_code
_entity_poly.pdbx_strand_id
1 'polypeptide(L)'
;MPAPHGSSRTPTWTGPPSSRRPGSSTSPRPTRRWPPHHEAWAARRPPTRSRRCCWPSRCANRCRTPPASSASPAAAAASPGGHDGPTTMTGQPAPELDTLALQAEMARRLGVRADRDAPLANLTTMRVGGRADLLATARNGFELRGLVRFARARAIPLFLLGRGSNLVISDRGIRGLVVHVRAEQTRVDGDRYVAAAGVPMARAATETQKAGLSGLEFGLAIPGTVGGAVWANAGAHGSDVASILESADVLLADGTEARVPAAELGLAYRDSRFKHQADPAGREIVAGATFRLTPAPADVIRERLDDIRRWRQAHQPLGLPSAGSVFRNPDDAPAAGLLIDRAGLKGFRIGGATVSEKHANFIVSEKGGRAADVRRLADHIRATIRATDGIDLRFEVEFVGDWTGWPWPADDTGGAAA
;
A
#
# COMPACT_ATOMS: atom_id res chain seq x y z
N MET A 1 83.61 41.46 -30.59
CA MET A 1 83.68 40.79 -31.92
C MET A 1 82.34 40.10 -32.17
N PRO A 2 81.80 40.14 -33.40
CA PRO A 2 80.52 40.81 -33.67
C PRO A 2 79.35 39.87 -33.98
N ALA A 3 78.12 40.41 -33.92
CA ALA A 3 76.93 39.90 -34.62
C ALA A 3 77.11 40.04 -36.16
N PRO A 4 76.31 39.40 -37.03
CA PRO A 4 75.06 40.08 -37.46
C PRO A 4 73.90 39.21 -38.07
N HIS A 5 72.70 39.79 -37.99
CA HIS A 5 71.62 40.00 -39.00
C HIS A 5 71.31 39.09 -40.21
N GLY A 6 69.99 39.05 -40.52
CA GLY A 6 69.38 39.03 -41.86
C GLY A 6 68.05 38.25 -41.87
N SER A 7 66.84 38.81 -41.75
CA SER A 7 66.04 39.74 -42.58
C SER A 7 65.68 39.25 -44.00
N SER A 8 64.39 39.44 -44.34
CA SER A 8 63.71 39.53 -45.66
C SER A 8 62.68 38.40 -45.93
N ARG A 9 61.38 38.68 -45.83
CA ARG A 9 60.43 39.37 -46.75
C ARG A 9 59.78 38.42 -47.79
N THR A 10 58.45 38.40 -47.71
CA THR A 10 57.40 37.85 -48.60
C THR A 10 57.36 38.47 -50.00
N PRO A 11 56.63 37.82 -50.94
CA PRO A 11 55.46 38.46 -51.59
C PRO A 11 54.26 37.47 -51.74
N THR A 12 53.07 37.71 -51.17
CA THR A 12 51.86 38.43 -51.68
C THR A 12 51.04 37.76 -52.81
N TRP A 13 49.70 37.94 -52.68
CA TRP A 13 48.55 37.69 -53.59
C TRP A 13 47.80 36.35 -53.40
N THR A 14 46.46 36.24 -53.22
CA THR A 14 45.32 37.17 -53.38
C THR A 14 44.06 36.60 -52.67
N GLY A 15 43.17 37.45 -52.13
CA GLY A 15 41.79 37.07 -51.71
C GLY A 15 40.79 37.06 -52.89
N PRO A 16 39.47 37.28 -52.71
CA PRO A 16 38.51 37.02 -51.61
C PRO A 16 37.28 36.22 -52.20
N PRO A 17 36.00 36.26 -51.74
CA PRO A 17 35.38 36.87 -50.57
C PRO A 17 34.39 36.00 -49.75
N SER A 18 33.87 36.65 -48.72
CA SER A 18 32.82 36.32 -47.77
C SER A 18 31.49 35.81 -48.35
N SER A 19 30.70 35.09 -47.55
CA SER A 19 29.48 35.65 -46.94
C SER A 19 28.61 34.61 -46.20
N ARG A 20 27.83 35.16 -45.25
CA ARG A 20 26.55 34.67 -44.67
C ARG A 20 26.58 33.71 -43.47
N ARG A 21 26.32 34.33 -42.31
CA ARG A 21 25.51 33.77 -41.21
C ARG A 21 24.08 33.42 -41.72
N PRO A 22 23.47 32.40 -41.11
CA PRO A 22 22.10 32.52 -40.58
C PRO A 22 22.14 32.21 -39.06
N GLY A 23 21.46 32.95 -38.19
CA GLY A 23 20.02 33.10 -38.19
C GLY A 23 19.48 32.25 -37.04
N SER A 24 19.44 32.82 -35.84
CA SER A 24 18.86 32.19 -34.64
C SER A 24 17.35 32.06 -34.81
N SER A 25 16.86 30.84 -35.03
CA SER A 25 15.44 30.50 -34.97
C SER A 25 15.15 29.74 -33.67
N THR A 26 14.78 30.50 -32.64
CA THR A 26 14.11 29.99 -31.45
C THR A 26 12.69 29.57 -31.84
N SER A 27 12.49 28.28 -32.12
CA SER A 27 11.14 27.70 -32.13
C SER A 27 10.67 27.47 -30.68
N PRO A 28 9.50 27.95 -30.28
CA PRO A 28 8.97 27.66 -28.95
C PRO A 28 8.55 26.19 -28.91
N ARG A 29 9.18 25.39 -28.03
CA ARG A 29 8.64 24.10 -27.63
C ARG A 29 7.24 24.33 -27.06
N PRO A 30 6.21 23.55 -27.47
CA PRO A 30 4.91 23.66 -26.83
C PRO A 30 5.05 23.15 -25.40
N THR A 31 5.09 24.09 -24.45
CA THR A 31 4.86 23.77 -23.05
C THR A 31 3.40 23.37 -22.94
N ARG A 32 3.12 22.06 -22.99
CA ARG A 32 1.86 21.54 -22.45
C ARG A 32 1.92 21.75 -20.94
N ARG A 33 1.49 22.95 -20.52
CA ARG A 33 1.07 23.23 -19.16
C ARG A 33 -0.11 22.31 -18.88
N TRP A 34 0.12 21.29 -18.06
CA TRP A 34 -0.97 20.64 -17.36
C TRP A 34 -1.63 21.71 -16.48
N PRO A 35 -2.97 21.80 -16.45
CA PRO A 35 -3.65 22.71 -15.54
C PRO A 35 -3.26 22.36 -14.10
N PRO A 36 -3.31 23.32 -13.16
CA PRO A 36 -3.07 23.03 -11.75
C PRO A 36 -4.11 22.00 -11.29
N HIS A 37 -3.69 20.75 -11.08
CA HIS A 37 -4.56 19.71 -10.54
C HIS A 37 -4.76 19.93 -9.03
N HIS A 38 -5.57 20.93 -8.71
CA HIS A 38 -6.23 21.11 -7.43
C HIS A 38 -7.73 21.09 -7.67
N GLU A 39 -8.26 19.96 -8.15
CA GLU A 39 -9.70 19.73 -8.08
C GLU A 39 -9.96 18.28 -7.67
N ALA A 40 -10.95 18.15 -6.79
CA ALA A 40 -11.47 16.91 -6.23
C ALA A 40 -11.92 15.95 -7.32
N TRP A 41 -11.75 14.64 -7.10
CA TRP A 41 -12.30 13.65 -8.03
C TRP A 41 -13.01 12.55 -7.25
N ALA A 42 -14.29 12.84 -6.99
CA ALA A 42 -15.31 11.86 -6.66
C ALA A 42 -15.49 10.84 -7.80
N ALA A 43 -15.83 9.62 -7.40
CA ALA A 43 -15.99 8.44 -8.24
C ALA A 43 -16.89 8.66 -9.48
N ARG A 44 -16.37 8.34 -10.67
CA ARG A 44 -17.21 8.11 -11.86
C ARG A 44 -17.57 6.63 -11.92
N ARG A 45 -18.83 6.30 -11.61
CA ARG A 45 -19.43 4.98 -11.88
C ARG A 45 -19.64 4.80 -13.40
N PRO A 46 -19.45 3.59 -13.96
CA PRO A 46 -19.88 3.30 -15.32
C PRO A 46 -21.42 3.21 -15.40
N PRO A 47 -22.03 3.54 -16.55
CA PRO A 47 -23.48 3.58 -16.69
C PRO A 47 -24.10 2.17 -16.65
N THR A 48 -25.12 2.00 -15.82
CA THR A 48 -26.00 0.83 -15.82
C THR A 48 -26.88 0.84 -17.07
N ARG A 49 -26.62 -0.08 -18.01
CA ARG A 49 -27.58 -0.37 -19.08
C ARG A 49 -28.70 -1.24 -18.53
N SER A 50 -29.87 -0.62 -18.32
CA SER A 50 -31.12 -1.31 -18.12
C SER A 50 -31.54 -2.00 -19.43
N ARG A 51 -31.64 -3.33 -19.41
CA ARG A 51 -32.43 -4.06 -20.41
C ARG A 51 -33.66 -4.63 -19.72
N ARG A 52 -34.77 -3.95 -19.95
CA ARG A 52 -36.12 -4.48 -19.75
C ARG A 52 -36.26 -5.73 -20.61
N CYS A 53 -36.46 -6.89 -19.99
CA CYS A 53 -36.98 -8.07 -20.69
C CYS A 53 -38.51 -8.00 -20.65
N CYS A 54 -39.11 -7.68 -21.78
CA CYS A 54 -40.53 -7.92 -22.03
C CYS A 54 -40.73 -9.42 -22.30
N TRP A 55 -41.60 -10.05 -21.54
CA TRP A 55 -42.26 -11.30 -21.91
C TRP A 55 -43.19 -11.06 -23.12
N PRO A 56 -43.46 -12.10 -23.91
CA PRO A 56 -44.82 -12.65 -23.84
C PRO A 56 -44.90 -14.19 -23.90
N SER A 57 -45.62 -14.72 -22.92
CA SER A 57 -46.67 -15.76 -22.97
C SER A 57 -46.68 -16.80 -24.11
N ARG A 58 -46.66 -18.09 -23.72
CA ARG A 58 -47.74 -19.10 -23.82
C ARG A 58 -47.14 -20.50 -24.01
N CYS A 59 -47.42 -21.42 -23.08
CA CYS A 59 -48.18 -22.65 -23.35
C CYS A 59 -48.33 -23.48 -22.07
N ALA A 60 -49.51 -24.08 -21.95
CA ALA A 60 -50.08 -24.64 -20.74
C ALA A 60 -49.87 -26.15 -20.59
N ASN A 61 -50.26 -26.65 -19.41
CA ASN A 61 -50.64 -28.02 -19.05
C ASN A 61 -49.51 -29.03 -18.74
N ARG A 62 -49.37 -29.42 -17.46
CA ARG A 62 -50.18 -30.49 -16.84
C ARG A 62 -49.93 -30.64 -15.34
N CYS A 63 -51.01 -31.00 -14.66
CA CYS A 63 -51.22 -31.27 -13.25
C CYS A 63 -50.34 -32.41 -12.67
N ARG A 64 -49.98 -32.31 -11.37
CA ARG A 64 -50.54 -33.14 -10.26
C ARG A 64 -49.70 -32.98 -8.97
N THR A 65 -50.32 -32.40 -7.93
CA THR A 65 -50.12 -32.72 -6.49
C THR A 65 -50.97 -33.97 -6.15
N PRO A 66 -50.90 -34.65 -4.95
CA PRO A 66 -50.60 -34.17 -3.58
C PRO A 66 -49.90 -35.23 -2.67
N PRO A 67 -50.02 -35.29 -1.31
CA PRO A 67 -50.38 -34.28 -0.29
C PRO A 67 -49.34 -34.12 0.87
N ALA A 68 -49.60 -33.11 1.70
CA ALA A 68 -48.96 -32.81 2.98
C ALA A 68 -49.48 -33.67 4.14
N SER A 69 -48.67 -33.78 5.22
CA SER A 69 -49.12 -34.19 6.55
C SER A 69 -48.60 -33.23 7.63
N SER A 70 -49.57 -32.75 8.40
CA SER A 70 -49.55 -31.88 9.57
C SER A 70 -48.84 -32.45 10.80
N ALA A 71 -48.24 -31.58 11.62
CA ALA A 71 -48.55 -31.46 13.05
C ALA A 71 -47.70 -30.35 13.73
N SER A 72 -48.37 -29.37 14.34
CA SER A 72 -47.87 -28.63 15.52
C SER A 72 -48.49 -29.22 16.79
N PRO A 73 -47.95 -28.92 17.97
CA PRO A 73 -48.73 -28.03 18.83
C PRO A 73 -47.93 -26.97 19.64
N ALA A 74 -48.61 -25.82 19.79
CA ALA A 74 -48.71 -24.84 20.87
C ALA A 74 -47.65 -24.69 21.99
N ALA A 75 -47.05 -23.48 22.01
CA ALA A 75 -47.05 -22.44 23.05
C ALA A 75 -47.11 -22.79 24.55
N ALA A 76 -46.16 -22.23 25.31
CA ALA A 76 -46.41 -21.64 26.63
C ALA A 76 -45.46 -20.45 26.86
N ALA A 77 -46.03 -19.30 27.19
CA ALA A 77 -45.33 -18.08 27.57
C ALA A 77 -45.14 -18.04 29.09
N ALA A 78 -43.97 -17.60 29.56
CA ALA A 78 -43.77 -17.06 30.90
C ALA A 78 -42.51 -16.17 30.95
N SER A 79 -42.73 -14.89 31.27
CA SER A 79 -41.79 -13.93 31.88
C SER A 79 -42.59 -13.21 32.98
N PRO A 80 -42.02 -12.48 33.96
CA PRO A 80 -40.62 -12.02 34.11
C PRO A 80 -40.05 -12.12 35.56
N GLY A 81 -38.77 -11.77 35.77
CA GLY A 81 -38.27 -11.35 37.09
C GLY A 81 -36.77 -11.50 37.39
N GLY A 82 -36.01 -10.40 37.24
CA GLY A 82 -35.16 -9.82 38.30
C GLY A 82 -33.86 -10.49 38.78
N HIS A 83 -32.76 -9.80 38.45
CA HIS A 83 -31.62 -9.43 39.32
C HIS A 83 -30.39 -10.36 39.56
N ASP A 84 -29.26 -9.76 39.17
CA ASP A 84 -27.95 -9.69 39.84
C ASP A 84 -26.83 -10.70 39.52
N GLY A 85 -25.78 -10.15 38.86
CA GLY A 85 -24.41 -10.66 38.91
C GLY A 85 -23.69 -10.59 37.56
N PRO A 86 -22.76 -9.64 37.32
CA PRO A 86 -21.80 -9.81 36.23
C PRO A 86 -20.84 -10.93 36.65
N THR A 87 -20.99 -12.10 36.03
CA THR A 87 -19.95 -13.14 36.07
C THR A 87 -18.72 -12.56 35.41
N THR A 88 -17.80 -12.04 36.22
CA THR A 88 -16.43 -11.74 35.83
C THR A 88 -15.78 -13.06 35.45
N MET A 89 -15.89 -13.43 34.17
CA MET A 89 -14.92 -14.32 33.56
C MET A 89 -13.58 -13.57 33.59
N THR A 90 -12.80 -13.82 34.63
CA THR A 90 -11.37 -13.54 34.65
C THR A 90 -10.76 -14.32 33.50
N GLY A 91 -10.62 -13.67 32.34
CA GLY A 91 -9.93 -14.23 31.20
C GLY A 91 -8.51 -14.59 31.63
N GLN A 92 -8.20 -15.88 31.67
CA GLN A 92 -6.82 -16.32 31.77
C GLN A 92 -6.06 -15.67 30.61
N PRO A 93 -4.88 -15.07 30.85
CA PRO A 93 -4.05 -14.58 29.76
C PRO A 93 -3.79 -15.74 28.79
N ALA A 94 -3.92 -15.46 27.49
CA ALA A 94 -3.58 -16.43 26.46
C ALA A 94 -2.19 -17.01 26.76
N PRO A 95 -1.98 -18.33 26.62
CA PRO A 95 -0.71 -18.95 26.96
C PRO A 95 0.42 -18.25 26.22
N GLU A 96 1.47 -17.88 26.96
CA GLU A 96 2.62 -17.20 26.42
C GLU A 96 3.25 -18.06 25.30
N LEU A 97 3.49 -17.46 24.13
CA LEU A 97 4.06 -18.16 22.98
C LEU A 97 5.45 -18.68 23.33
N ASP A 98 5.67 -20.00 23.24
CA ASP A 98 7.03 -20.58 23.31
C ASP A 98 7.80 -20.28 22.02
N THR A 99 8.33 -19.06 21.96
CA THR A 99 9.04 -18.53 20.79
C THR A 99 10.29 -19.36 20.46
N LEU A 100 10.95 -19.98 21.45
CA LEU A 100 12.15 -20.79 21.23
C LEU A 100 11.79 -22.11 20.54
N ALA A 101 10.78 -22.82 21.04
CA ALA A 101 10.31 -24.06 20.42
C ALA A 101 9.81 -23.81 19.00
N LEU A 102 9.04 -22.74 18.79
CA LEU A 102 8.50 -22.38 17.48
C LEU A 102 9.60 -21.99 16.47
N GLN A 103 10.61 -21.24 16.91
CA GLN A 103 11.79 -20.91 16.10
C GLN A 103 12.52 -22.18 15.64
N ALA A 104 12.80 -23.10 16.56
CA ALA A 104 13.45 -24.36 16.25
C ALA A 104 12.61 -25.23 15.31
N GLU A 105 11.29 -25.23 15.50
CA GLU A 105 10.39 -26.01 14.67
C GLU A 105 10.26 -25.47 13.23
N MET A 106 10.21 -24.15 13.04
CA MET A 106 10.25 -23.53 11.71
C MET A 106 11.55 -23.88 10.98
N ALA A 107 12.69 -23.82 11.66
CA ALA A 107 13.98 -24.18 11.09
C ALA A 107 14.00 -25.64 10.66
N ARG A 108 13.52 -26.56 11.51
CA ARG A 108 13.51 -28.01 11.24
C ARG A 108 12.51 -28.43 10.16
N ARG A 109 11.27 -27.90 10.18
CA ARG A 109 10.18 -28.34 9.29
C ARG A 109 10.14 -27.59 7.97
N LEU A 110 10.46 -26.29 7.97
CA LEU A 110 10.33 -25.43 6.80
C LEU A 110 11.70 -25.03 6.21
N GLY A 111 12.80 -25.28 6.93
CA GLY A 111 14.11 -24.74 6.56
C GLY A 111 14.20 -23.22 6.71
N VAL A 112 13.24 -22.59 7.39
CA VAL A 112 13.17 -21.13 7.55
C VAL A 112 13.66 -20.75 8.94
N ARG A 113 14.67 -19.86 8.98
CA ARG A 113 15.09 -19.23 10.23
C ARG A 113 14.13 -18.10 10.60
N ALA A 114 13.83 -17.99 11.88
CA ALA A 114 13.12 -16.85 12.45
C ALA A 114 13.98 -16.20 13.53
N ASP A 115 13.84 -14.90 13.72
CA ASP A 115 14.46 -14.14 14.80
C ASP A 115 13.42 -13.96 15.92
N ARG A 116 13.86 -14.05 17.18
CA ARG A 116 13.02 -13.76 18.34
C ARG A 116 13.20 -12.32 18.77
N ASP A 117 12.13 -11.71 19.27
CA ASP A 117 12.14 -10.34 19.78
C ASP A 117 12.80 -9.37 18.78
N ALA A 118 12.37 -9.40 17.52
CA ALA A 118 13.07 -8.73 16.42
C ALA A 118 12.53 -7.30 16.20
N PRO A 119 13.40 -6.27 16.05
CA PRO A 119 12.96 -4.89 15.84
C PRO A 119 12.30 -4.70 14.47
N LEU A 120 11.11 -4.10 14.42
CA LEU A 120 10.35 -3.90 13.18
C LEU A 120 10.56 -2.54 12.54
N ALA A 121 11.05 -1.53 13.27
CA ALA A 121 11.27 -0.19 12.74
C ALA A 121 12.07 -0.18 11.43
N ASN A 122 13.14 -0.98 11.32
CA ASN A 122 13.97 -1.02 10.12
C ASN A 122 13.29 -1.68 8.90
N LEU A 123 12.12 -2.29 9.09
CA LEU A 123 11.33 -2.92 8.04
C LEU A 123 10.14 -2.07 7.59
N THR A 124 9.94 -0.88 8.18
CA THR A 124 8.93 0.10 7.75
C THR A 124 9.58 1.31 7.10
N THR A 125 8.90 1.95 6.14
CA THR A 125 9.45 3.17 5.53
C THR A 125 9.38 4.38 6.45
N MET A 126 8.46 4.37 7.42
CA MET A 126 8.38 5.37 8.50
C MET A 126 9.52 5.22 9.52
N ARG A 127 10.19 4.06 9.57
CA ARG A 127 11.26 3.76 10.52
C ARG A 127 10.86 3.86 11.99
N VAL A 128 9.60 3.53 12.28
CA VAL A 128 9.05 3.44 13.63
C VAL A 128 8.42 2.07 13.86
N GLY A 129 8.29 1.71 15.13
CA GLY A 129 7.62 0.52 15.60
C GLY A 129 8.47 -0.37 16.49
N GLY A 130 7.80 -1.06 17.41
CA GLY A 130 8.38 -1.96 18.39
C GLY A 130 8.88 -3.27 17.80
N ARG A 131 8.83 -4.32 18.61
CA ARG A 131 9.44 -5.62 18.31
C ARG A 131 8.39 -6.67 17.97
N ALA A 132 8.76 -7.67 17.17
CA ALA A 132 7.94 -8.86 16.94
C ALA A 132 8.41 -10.01 17.83
N ASP A 133 7.50 -10.83 18.33
CA ASP A 133 7.87 -12.04 19.08
C ASP A 133 8.73 -12.95 18.24
N LEU A 134 8.28 -13.16 17.00
CA LEU A 134 8.94 -13.93 15.96
C LEU A 134 8.90 -13.16 14.65
N LEU A 135 10.04 -13.06 13.98
CA LEU A 135 10.16 -12.53 12.64
C LEU A 135 10.77 -13.59 11.72
N ALA A 136 10.03 -14.02 10.70
CA ALA A 136 10.54 -14.86 9.63
C ALA A 136 10.54 -14.10 8.31
N THR A 137 11.48 -14.40 7.41
CA THR A 137 11.48 -13.85 6.06
C THR A 137 11.11 -14.93 5.05
N ALA A 138 10.01 -14.73 4.31
CA ALA A 138 9.62 -15.61 3.22
C ALA A 138 10.30 -15.16 1.92
N ARG A 139 11.28 -15.89 1.42
CA ARG A 139 12.10 -15.51 0.24
C ARG A 139 11.51 -15.99 -1.08
N ASN A 140 10.54 -16.90 -1.03
CA ASN A 140 9.86 -17.44 -2.20
C ASN A 140 8.42 -17.83 -1.82
N GLY A 141 7.60 -18.16 -2.82
CA GLY A 141 6.20 -18.51 -2.62
C GLY A 141 6.02 -19.78 -1.77
N PHE A 142 6.94 -20.74 -1.84
CA PHE A 142 6.88 -21.96 -1.03
C PHE A 142 7.05 -21.66 0.46
N GLU A 143 8.06 -20.89 0.83
CA GLU A 143 8.28 -20.45 2.21
C GLU A 143 7.11 -19.60 2.73
N LEU A 144 6.58 -18.68 1.92
CA LEU A 144 5.42 -17.87 2.31
C LEU A 144 4.24 -18.75 2.71
N ARG A 145 3.85 -19.69 1.84
CA ARG A 145 2.74 -20.61 2.11
C ARG A 145 3.03 -21.53 3.30
N GLY A 146 4.26 -22.02 3.40
CA GLY A 146 4.71 -22.85 4.51
C GLY A 146 4.56 -22.15 5.85
N LEU A 147 5.02 -20.89 5.95
CA LEU A 147 4.92 -20.08 7.17
C LEU A 147 3.46 -19.76 7.53
N VAL A 148 2.62 -19.42 6.56
CA VAL A 148 1.18 -19.18 6.81
C VAL A 148 0.51 -20.44 7.35
N ARG A 149 0.69 -21.57 6.67
CA ARG A 149 0.10 -22.86 7.09
C ARG A 149 0.64 -23.28 8.46
N PHE A 150 1.93 -23.07 8.71
CA PHE A 150 2.56 -23.35 10.00
C PHE A 150 1.93 -22.52 11.14
N ALA A 151 1.73 -21.22 10.93
CA ALA A 151 1.14 -20.33 11.92
C ALA A 151 -0.32 -20.70 12.22
N ARG A 152 -1.12 -20.91 11.17
CA ARG A 152 -2.53 -21.31 11.31
C ARG A 152 -2.70 -22.65 12.03
N ALA A 153 -1.89 -23.65 11.67
CA ALA A 153 -1.94 -24.98 12.30
C ALA A 153 -1.58 -24.96 13.80
N ARG A 154 -0.96 -23.89 14.29
CA ARG A 154 -0.59 -23.68 15.70
C ARG A 154 -1.38 -22.56 16.37
N ALA A 155 -2.38 -22.01 15.69
CA ALA A 155 -3.13 -20.85 16.14
C ALA A 155 -2.24 -19.66 16.54
N ILE A 156 -1.11 -19.47 15.86
CA ILE A 156 -0.20 -18.35 16.10
C ILE A 156 -0.76 -17.12 15.39
N PRO A 157 -0.96 -15.98 16.09
CA PRO A 157 -1.31 -14.73 15.43
C PRO A 157 -0.30 -14.39 14.34
N LEU A 158 -0.78 -14.12 13.13
CA LEU A 158 0.06 -13.93 11.95
C LEU A 158 -0.09 -12.51 11.41
N PHE A 159 1.03 -11.84 11.17
CA PHE A 159 1.07 -10.56 10.48
C PHE A 159 1.99 -10.64 9.27
N LEU A 160 1.47 -10.28 8.08
CA LEU A 160 2.29 -10.20 6.88
C LEU A 160 2.81 -8.78 6.69
N LEU A 161 4.13 -8.66 6.60
CA LEU A 161 4.81 -7.40 6.37
C LEU A 161 5.39 -7.39 4.95
N GLY A 162 4.91 -6.46 4.12
CA GLY A 162 5.57 -6.11 2.86
C GLY A 162 6.77 -5.20 3.11
N ARG A 163 6.82 -4.04 2.42
CA ARG A 163 7.84 -2.99 2.70
C ARG A 163 7.49 -2.05 3.85
N GLY A 164 6.39 -2.32 4.57
CA GLY A 164 5.90 -1.48 5.67
C GLY A 164 5.69 -0.02 5.26
N SER A 165 5.22 0.22 4.03
CA SER A 165 5.18 1.58 3.46
C SER A 165 3.88 2.34 3.69
N ASN A 166 2.92 1.73 4.37
CA ASN A 166 1.62 2.30 4.75
C ASN A 166 1.28 1.93 6.21
N LEU A 167 2.30 1.67 7.03
CA LEU A 167 2.13 1.16 8.40
C LEU A 167 2.74 2.12 9.42
N VAL A 168 2.06 2.24 10.54
CA VAL A 168 2.62 2.74 11.81
C VAL A 168 2.47 1.61 12.81
N ILE A 169 3.55 0.86 13.01
CA ILE A 169 3.58 -0.27 13.95
C ILE A 169 3.71 0.29 15.36
N SER A 170 2.90 -0.17 16.30
CA SER A 170 2.94 0.25 17.71
C SER A 170 4.33 0.11 18.32
N ASP A 171 4.72 1.02 19.23
CA ASP A 171 5.93 0.89 20.04
C ASP A 171 5.90 -0.37 20.92
N ARG A 172 4.70 -0.87 21.27
CA ARG A 172 4.51 -2.15 21.98
C ARG A 172 4.67 -3.38 21.08
N GLY A 173 4.91 -3.18 19.78
CA GLY A 173 5.26 -4.25 18.86
C GLY A 173 4.07 -5.07 18.35
N ILE A 174 4.38 -6.26 17.82
CA ILE A 174 3.40 -7.20 17.24
C ILE A 174 3.59 -8.58 17.89
N ARG A 175 2.50 -9.10 18.49
CA ARG A 175 2.48 -10.46 19.04
C ARG A 175 2.32 -11.51 17.94
N GLY A 176 2.89 -12.71 18.17
CA GLY A 176 2.87 -13.83 17.25
C GLY A 176 3.99 -13.80 16.21
N LEU A 177 3.70 -14.29 15.01
CA LEU A 177 4.65 -14.37 13.90
C LEU A 177 4.44 -13.23 12.91
N VAL A 178 5.47 -12.41 12.74
CA VAL A 178 5.60 -11.50 11.61
C VAL A 178 6.33 -12.22 10.48
N VAL A 179 5.71 -12.27 9.29
CA VAL A 179 6.35 -12.77 8.07
C VAL A 179 6.67 -11.60 7.16
N HIS A 180 7.96 -11.30 6.99
CA HIS A 180 8.44 -10.35 6.01
C HIS A 180 8.45 -11.01 4.62
N VAL A 181 7.56 -10.54 3.75
CA VAL A 181 7.30 -11.14 2.43
C VAL A 181 8.31 -10.60 1.42
N ARG A 182 9.32 -11.42 1.11
CA ARG A 182 10.38 -11.18 0.11
C ARG A 182 10.35 -12.21 -1.02
N ALA A 183 9.19 -12.84 -1.23
CA ALA A 183 8.90 -13.66 -2.39
C ALA A 183 8.78 -12.76 -3.62
N GLU A 184 9.83 -12.72 -4.42
CA GLU A 184 10.03 -11.70 -5.46
C GLU A 184 10.14 -12.28 -6.88
N GLN A 185 9.62 -13.48 -7.13
CA GLN A 185 9.62 -14.07 -8.46
C GLN A 185 8.72 -13.29 -9.42
N THR A 186 9.19 -13.09 -10.65
CA THR A 186 8.44 -12.41 -11.72
C THR A 186 8.59 -13.16 -13.04
N ARG A 187 7.59 -13.05 -13.91
CA ARG A 187 7.65 -13.51 -15.30
C ARG A 187 6.82 -12.61 -16.20
N VAL A 188 7.27 -12.47 -17.45
CA VAL A 188 6.50 -11.85 -18.54
C VAL A 188 6.00 -12.97 -19.45
N ASP A 189 4.73 -12.90 -19.84
CA ASP A 189 4.05 -13.89 -20.67
C ASP A 189 3.13 -13.17 -21.67
N GLY A 190 3.68 -12.87 -22.85
CA GLY A 190 2.99 -12.04 -23.84
C GLY A 190 2.66 -10.64 -23.29
N ASP A 191 1.37 -10.31 -23.22
CA ASP A 191 0.83 -9.06 -22.67
C ASP A 191 0.63 -9.09 -21.14
N ARG A 192 1.03 -10.18 -20.47
CA ARG A 192 0.87 -10.35 -19.03
C ARG A 192 2.17 -10.21 -18.26
N TYR A 193 2.07 -9.58 -17.10
CA TYR A 193 3.12 -9.56 -16.09
C TYR A 193 2.64 -10.27 -14.83
N VAL A 194 3.34 -11.33 -14.44
CA VAL A 194 3.02 -12.12 -13.24
C VAL A 194 4.10 -11.87 -12.20
N ALA A 195 3.67 -11.50 -11.00
CA ALA A 195 4.56 -11.09 -9.92
C ALA A 195 4.12 -11.67 -8.58
N ALA A 196 5.07 -12.21 -7.83
CA ALA A 196 4.85 -12.62 -6.45
C ALA A 196 4.60 -11.41 -5.52
N ALA A 197 3.94 -11.63 -4.38
CA ALA A 197 3.48 -10.58 -3.49
C ALA A 197 4.59 -9.69 -2.89
N GLY A 198 5.82 -10.17 -2.83
CA GLY A 198 6.97 -9.43 -2.30
C GLY A 198 7.63 -8.48 -3.31
N VAL A 199 7.27 -8.56 -4.61
CA VAL A 199 7.86 -7.74 -5.67
C VAL A 199 7.60 -6.25 -5.39
N PRO A 200 8.64 -5.38 -5.33
CA PRO A 200 8.43 -3.94 -5.18
C PRO A 200 7.69 -3.35 -6.40
N MET A 201 6.69 -2.49 -6.18
CA MET A 201 5.91 -1.88 -7.27
C MET A 201 6.78 -1.06 -8.25
N ALA A 202 7.79 -0.35 -7.73
CA ALA A 202 8.75 0.37 -8.57
C ALA A 202 9.61 -0.56 -9.44
N ARG A 203 9.90 -1.77 -8.95
CA ARG A 203 10.61 -2.79 -9.74
C ARG A 203 9.71 -3.35 -10.82
N ALA A 204 8.47 -3.68 -10.50
CA ALA A 204 7.47 -4.11 -11.47
C ALA A 204 7.32 -3.09 -12.62
N ALA A 205 7.15 -1.80 -12.30
CA ALA A 205 7.07 -0.73 -13.30
C ALA A 205 8.31 -0.67 -14.23
N THR A 206 9.49 -0.93 -13.68
CA THR A 206 10.75 -0.93 -14.45
C THR A 206 10.89 -2.19 -15.31
N GLU A 207 10.51 -3.35 -14.79
CA GLU A 207 10.54 -4.62 -15.53
C GLU A 207 9.57 -4.60 -16.71
N THR A 208 8.35 -4.09 -16.52
CA THR A 208 7.36 -4.00 -17.60
C THR A 208 7.73 -2.95 -18.63
N GLN A 209 8.34 -1.84 -18.22
CA GLN A 209 8.92 -0.87 -19.16
C GLN A 209 9.97 -1.51 -20.08
N LYS A 210 10.89 -2.31 -19.53
CA LYS A 210 11.91 -3.02 -20.32
C LYS A 210 11.30 -4.07 -21.25
N ALA A 211 10.19 -4.67 -20.85
CA ALA A 211 9.44 -5.63 -21.65
C ALA A 211 8.53 -4.97 -22.70
N GLY A 212 8.47 -3.62 -22.77
CA GLY A 212 7.58 -2.93 -23.71
C GLY A 212 6.09 -3.05 -23.34
N LEU A 213 5.78 -3.14 -22.05
CA LEU A 213 4.42 -3.29 -21.53
C LEU A 213 4.03 -2.07 -20.68
N SER A 214 3.03 -1.32 -21.16
CA SER A 214 2.46 -0.13 -20.52
C SER A 214 1.24 -0.49 -19.67
N GLY A 215 1.03 0.25 -18.58
CA GLY A 215 -0.09 0.11 -17.64
C GLY A 215 0.37 0.19 -16.17
N LEU A 216 1.62 -0.18 -15.88
CA LEU A 216 2.19 -0.24 -14.52
C LEU A 216 3.08 0.97 -14.15
N GLU A 217 3.16 2.01 -14.98
CA GLU A 217 4.04 3.16 -14.75
C GLU A 217 3.78 3.85 -13.41
N PHE A 218 2.51 3.94 -13.00
CA PHE A 218 2.10 4.50 -11.71
C PHE A 218 2.74 3.77 -10.51
N GLY A 219 3.10 2.50 -10.67
CA GLY A 219 3.78 1.69 -9.66
C GLY A 219 5.11 2.27 -9.21
N LEU A 220 5.77 3.11 -10.02
CA LEU A 220 6.98 3.84 -9.63
C LEU A 220 6.74 4.80 -8.46
N ALA A 221 5.50 5.29 -8.30
CA ALA A 221 5.11 6.16 -7.20
C ALA A 221 4.65 5.42 -5.95
N ILE A 222 4.51 4.10 -6.01
CA ILE A 222 4.03 3.28 -4.90
C ILE A 222 5.24 2.63 -4.20
N PRO A 223 5.59 3.03 -2.97
CA PRO A 223 6.73 2.45 -2.24
C PRO A 223 6.45 1.03 -1.70
N GLY A 224 5.26 0.47 -1.89
CA GLY A 224 4.88 -0.85 -1.42
C GLY A 224 5.37 -2.01 -2.30
N THR A 225 4.85 -3.20 -1.98
CA THR A 225 4.98 -4.41 -2.81
C THR A 225 3.70 -4.68 -3.58
N VAL A 226 3.75 -5.59 -4.55
CA VAL A 226 2.58 -6.08 -5.31
C VAL A 226 1.48 -6.58 -4.37
N GLY A 227 1.81 -7.38 -3.35
CA GLY A 227 0.83 -7.89 -2.40
C GLY A 227 0.12 -6.78 -1.63
N GLY A 228 0.89 -5.81 -1.11
CA GLY A 228 0.33 -4.63 -0.44
C GLY A 228 -0.47 -3.73 -1.40
N ALA A 229 -0.07 -3.65 -2.66
CA ALA A 229 -0.77 -2.87 -3.67
C ALA A 229 -2.13 -3.48 -4.03
N VAL A 230 -2.22 -4.81 -4.19
CA VAL A 230 -3.49 -5.51 -4.36
C VAL A 230 -4.38 -5.36 -3.13
N TRP A 231 -3.82 -5.55 -1.93
CA TRP A 231 -4.54 -5.39 -0.67
C TRP A 231 -5.15 -3.99 -0.50
N ALA A 232 -4.46 -2.95 -0.98
CA ALA A 232 -4.90 -1.57 -0.85
C ALA A 232 -5.63 -1.02 -2.09
N ASN A 233 -5.75 -1.75 -3.20
CA ASN A 233 -5.97 -1.16 -4.52
C ASN A 233 -5.12 0.12 -4.72
N ALA A 234 -3.80 -0.01 -4.59
CA ALA A 234 -2.90 1.13 -4.63
C ALA A 234 -2.98 1.83 -6.00
N GLY A 235 -2.98 3.16 -5.99
CA GLY A 235 -3.09 3.96 -7.21
C GLY A 235 -2.45 5.33 -7.06
N ALA A 236 -1.93 5.83 -8.17
CA ALA A 236 -1.27 7.11 -8.31
C ALA A 236 -1.29 7.55 -9.78
N HIS A 237 -1.07 8.84 -10.05
CA HIS A 237 -0.90 9.35 -11.42
C HIS A 237 -2.01 8.93 -12.40
N GLY A 238 -3.27 8.89 -11.94
CA GLY A 238 -4.44 8.61 -12.78
C GLY A 238 -4.69 7.14 -13.10
N SER A 239 -3.99 6.20 -12.43
CA SER A 239 -4.24 4.77 -12.55
C SER A 239 -4.17 4.08 -11.18
N ASP A 240 -4.65 2.84 -11.11
CA ASP A 240 -4.62 1.99 -9.92
C ASP A 240 -4.48 0.50 -10.29
N VAL A 241 -4.35 -0.35 -9.27
CA VAL A 241 -4.26 -1.80 -9.46
C VAL A 241 -5.52 -2.34 -10.16
N ALA A 242 -6.72 -1.90 -9.78
CA ALA A 242 -7.99 -2.35 -10.36
C ALA A 242 -8.06 -2.13 -11.87
N SER A 243 -7.41 -1.08 -12.38
CA SER A 243 -7.40 -0.74 -13.81
C SER A 243 -6.68 -1.75 -14.70
N ILE A 244 -5.77 -2.57 -14.14
CA ILE A 244 -4.86 -3.44 -14.90
C ILE A 244 -4.74 -4.87 -14.35
N LEU A 245 -5.30 -5.14 -13.16
CA LEU A 245 -5.24 -6.46 -12.56
C LEU A 245 -6.14 -7.44 -13.33
N GLU A 246 -5.59 -8.58 -13.73
CA GLU A 246 -6.37 -9.68 -14.30
C GLU A 246 -6.82 -10.63 -13.17
N SER A 247 -5.90 -11.01 -12.29
CA SER A 247 -6.19 -11.90 -11.15
C SER A 247 -5.15 -11.77 -10.03
N ALA A 248 -5.52 -12.24 -8.84
CA ALA A 248 -4.60 -12.43 -7.71
C ALA A 248 -4.46 -13.92 -7.38
N ASP A 249 -3.25 -14.37 -7.10
CA ASP A 249 -3.01 -15.67 -6.48
C ASP A 249 -3.19 -15.50 -4.96
N VAL A 250 -4.13 -16.23 -4.37
CA VAL A 250 -4.58 -16.07 -2.99
C VAL A 250 -4.45 -17.40 -2.25
N LEU A 251 -3.94 -17.33 -1.01
CA LEU A 251 -4.04 -18.42 -0.05
C LEU A 251 -5.31 -18.21 0.78
N LEU A 252 -6.32 -19.06 0.53
CA LEU A 252 -7.62 -18.99 1.17
C LEU A 252 -7.55 -19.33 2.66
N ALA A 253 -8.63 -19.06 3.40
CA ALA A 253 -8.71 -19.28 4.85
C ALA A 253 -8.39 -20.72 5.25
N ASP A 254 -8.90 -21.68 4.48
CA ASP A 254 -8.69 -23.12 4.64
C ASP A 254 -7.25 -23.59 4.27
N GLY A 255 -6.40 -22.70 3.77
CA GLY A 255 -5.03 -23.00 3.37
C GLY A 255 -4.87 -23.52 1.95
N THR A 256 -5.97 -23.58 1.18
CA THR A 256 -5.94 -23.87 -0.26
C THR A 256 -5.50 -22.66 -1.07
N GLU A 257 -4.94 -22.91 -2.25
CA GLU A 257 -4.49 -21.87 -3.17
C GLU A 257 -5.54 -21.68 -4.27
N ALA A 258 -5.92 -20.43 -4.52
CA ALA A 258 -6.86 -20.08 -5.55
C ALA A 258 -6.34 -18.91 -6.39
N ARG A 259 -6.65 -18.92 -7.68
CA ARG A 259 -6.51 -17.74 -8.53
C ARG A 259 -7.86 -17.05 -8.62
N VAL A 260 -7.92 -15.84 -8.06
CA VAL A 260 -9.16 -15.07 -7.94
C VAL A 260 -9.17 -13.98 -9.01
N PRO A 261 -10.17 -13.93 -9.90
CA PRO A 261 -10.31 -12.87 -10.89
C PRO A 261 -10.45 -11.50 -10.22
N ALA A 262 -9.93 -10.44 -10.86
CA ALA A 262 -9.99 -9.09 -10.30
C ALA A 262 -11.42 -8.61 -9.98
N ALA A 263 -12.42 -9.04 -10.76
CA ALA A 263 -13.83 -8.73 -10.55
C ALA A 263 -14.38 -9.24 -9.21
N GLU A 264 -13.77 -10.28 -8.62
CA GLU A 264 -14.19 -10.89 -7.35
C GLU A 264 -13.41 -10.36 -6.14
N LEU A 265 -12.45 -9.46 -6.35
CA LEU A 265 -11.61 -8.90 -5.28
C LEU A 265 -12.22 -7.68 -4.60
N GLY A 266 -13.34 -7.15 -5.13
CA GLY A 266 -14.03 -5.99 -4.56
C GLY A 266 -13.14 -4.75 -4.48
N LEU A 267 -12.30 -4.52 -5.50
CA LEU A 267 -11.37 -3.40 -5.51
C LEU A 267 -12.14 -2.08 -5.65
N ALA A 268 -11.87 -1.14 -4.74
CA ALA A 268 -12.41 0.21 -4.77
C ALA A 268 -11.34 1.21 -4.29
N TYR A 269 -11.68 2.49 -4.14
CA TYR A 269 -10.71 3.50 -3.71
C TYR A 269 -10.10 3.14 -2.34
N ARG A 270 -8.80 2.80 -2.34
CA ARG A 270 -8.04 2.38 -1.16
C ARG A 270 -8.61 1.17 -0.44
N ASP A 271 -9.30 0.29 -1.16
CA ASP A 271 -10.06 -0.79 -0.57
C ASP A 271 -10.06 -2.09 -1.39
N SER A 272 -10.23 -3.21 -0.68
CA SER A 272 -10.35 -4.56 -1.24
C SER A 272 -11.05 -5.50 -0.25
N ARG A 273 -11.53 -6.65 -0.72
CA ARG A 273 -12.15 -7.65 0.16
C ARG A 273 -11.25 -8.13 1.30
N PHE A 274 -9.92 -8.08 1.11
CA PHE A 274 -8.94 -8.51 2.11
C PHE A 274 -8.95 -7.63 3.37
N LYS A 275 -9.56 -6.45 3.33
CA LYS A 275 -9.73 -5.56 4.49
C LYS A 275 -10.95 -5.89 5.33
N HIS A 276 -11.92 -6.60 4.77
CA HIS A 276 -13.26 -6.80 5.35
C HIS A 276 -13.47 -8.18 5.96
N GLN A 277 -12.40 -8.93 6.19
CA GLN A 277 -12.47 -10.29 6.69
C GLN A 277 -12.68 -10.32 8.20
N ALA A 278 -13.79 -10.96 8.62
CA ALA A 278 -14.25 -11.00 10.00
C ALA A 278 -13.32 -11.80 10.93
N ASP A 279 -12.71 -12.88 10.45
CA ASP A 279 -11.79 -13.71 11.24
C ASP A 279 -10.33 -13.32 10.97
N PRO A 280 -9.60 -12.75 11.96
CA PRO A 280 -8.18 -12.46 11.84
C PRO A 280 -7.28 -13.69 11.70
N ALA A 281 -7.65 -14.84 12.28
CA ALA A 281 -6.83 -16.05 12.30
C ALA A 281 -6.86 -16.80 10.95
N GLY A 282 -7.98 -16.68 10.23
CA GLY A 282 -8.22 -17.30 8.92
C GLY A 282 -8.11 -16.34 7.72
N ARG A 283 -7.50 -15.16 7.83
CA ARG A 283 -7.49 -14.17 6.74
C ARG A 283 -6.89 -14.72 5.44
N GLU A 284 -7.51 -14.36 4.33
CA GLU A 284 -6.98 -14.62 2.99
C GLU A 284 -5.71 -13.80 2.77
N ILE A 285 -4.77 -14.37 2.04
CA ILE A 285 -3.46 -13.78 1.83
C ILE A 285 -3.17 -13.67 0.36
N VAL A 286 -2.77 -12.48 -0.09
CA VAL A 286 -2.26 -12.26 -1.44
C VAL A 286 -0.85 -12.85 -1.54
N ALA A 287 -0.69 -13.88 -2.36
CA ALA A 287 0.60 -14.54 -2.64
C ALA A 287 1.24 -14.05 -3.95
N GLY A 288 0.45 -13.53 -4.88
CA GLY A 288 0.90 -12.99 -6.16
C GLY A 288 -0.22 -12.33 -6.95
N ALA A 289 0.13 -11.78 -8.10
CA ALA A 289 -0.79 -11.11 -9.00
C ALA A 289 -0.40 -11.29 -10.46
N THR A 290 -1.40 -11.34 -11.33
CA THR A 290 -1.24 -11.25 -12.78
C THR A 290 -1.88 -9.95 -13.25
N PHE A 291 -1.07 -9.13 -13.92
CA PHE A 291 -1.49 -7.88 -14.54
C PHE A 291 -1.56 -8.07 -16.05
N ARG A 292 -2.63 -7.55 -16.67
CA ARG A 292 -2.76 -7.50 -18.12
C ARG A 292 -2.44 -6.09 -18.59
N LEU A 293 -1.46 -5.99 -19.46
CA LEU A 293 -0.83 -4.74 -19.86
C LEU A 293 -0.95 -4.55 -21.37
N THR A 294 -0.60 -3.36 -21.85
CA THR A 294 -0.70 -3.02 -23.27
C THR A 294 0.70 -2.91 -23.87
N PRO A 295 1.03 -3.63 -24.96
CA PRO A 295 2.28 -3.43 -25.68
C PRO A 295 2.46 -1.97 -26.11
N ALA A 296 3.62 -1.39 -25.82
CA ALA A 296 3.98 -0.04 -26.22
C ALA A 296 5.51 0.11 -26.33
N PRO A 297 6.01 1.06 -27.14
CA PRO A 297 7.45 1.31 -27.24
C PRO A 297 8.08 1.61 -25.86
N ALA A 298 9.18 0.93 -25.56
CA ALA A 298 9.82 0.98 -24.25
C ALA A 298 10.35 2.39 -23.88
N ASP A 299 10.68 3.20 -24.88
CA ASP A 299 11.11 4.60 -24.73
C ASP A 299 9.95 5.52 -24.33
N VAL A 300 8.76 5.33 -24.89
CA VAL A 300 7.54 6.06 -24.48
C VAL A 300 7.19 5.76 -23.01
N ILE A 301 7.28 4.49 -22.62
CA ILE A 301 7.03 4.09 -21.22
C ILE A 301 8.11 4.70 -20.30
N ARG A 302 9.38 4.71 -20.72
CA ARG A 302 10.48 5.30 -19.97
C ARG A 302 10.27 6.80 -19.73
N GLU A 303 9.81 7.55 -20.72
CA GLU A 303 9.51 8.98 -20.58
C GLU A 303 8.45 9.23 -19.48
N ARG A 304 7.39 8.41 -19.45
CA ARG A 304 6.35 8.48 -18.41
C ARG A 304 6.90 8.16 -17.02
N LEU A 305 7.77 7.15 -16.90
CA LEU A 305 8.45 6.86 -15.63
C LEU A 305 9.31 8.02 -15.16
N ASP A 306 10.04 8.67 -16.08
CA ASP A 306 10.87 9.83 -15.75
C ASP A 306 10.03 11.05 -15.34
N ASP A 307 8.87 11.27 -15.98
CA ASP A 307 7.88 12.27 -15.54
C ASP A 307 7.39 12.02 -14.12
N ILE A 308 6.99 10.79 -13.82
CA ILE A 308 6.56 10.39 -12.47
C ILE A 308 7.69 10.62 -11.47
N ARG A 309 8.93 10.25 -11.80
CA ARG A 309 10.09 10.46 -10.94
C ARG A 309 10.30 11.94 -10.65
N ARG A 310 10.30 12.79 -11.67
CA ARG A 310 10.44 14.26 -11.53
C ARG A 310 9.32 14.83 -10.67
N TRP A 311 8.08 14.41 -10.90
CA TRP A 311 6.94 14.88 -10.11
C TRP A 311 7.10 14.53 -8.63
N ARG A 312 7.48 13.29 -8.31
CA ARG A 312 7.68 12.88 -6.91
C ARG A 312 8.81 13.65 -6.24
N GLN A 313 9.91 13.84 -6.96
CA GLN A 313 11.04 14.64 -6.47
C GLN A 313 10.64 16.08 -6.20
N ALA A 314 9.70 16.65 -6.95
CA ALA A 314 9.20 18.00 -6.71
C ALA A 314 8.17 18.09 -5.57
N HIS A 315 7.30 17.08 -5.40
CA HIS A 315 6.10 17.21 -4.53
C HIS A 315 6.10 16.36 -3.27
N GLN A 316 7.02 15.40 -3.11
CA GLN A 316 7.03 14.48 -1.96
C GLN A 316 8.35 14.56 -1.16
N PRO A 317 8.31 14.34 0.17
CA PRO A 317 9.50 14.33 1.03
C PRO A 317 10.33 13.05 0.86
N LEU A 318 10.83 12.82 -0.35
CA LEU A 318 11.64 11.65 -0.66
C LEU A 318 12.92 11.63 0.17
N GLY A 319 13.32 10.45 0.65
CA GLY A 319 14.51 10.26 1.47
C GLY A 319 14.28 10.45 2.98
N LEU A 320 13.16 11.06 3.37
CA LEU A 320 12.75 11.14 4.78
C LEU A 320 11.85 9.94 5.16
N PRO A 321 11.99 9.39 6.37
CA PRO A 321 11.11 8.33 6.84
C PRO A 321 9.66 8.79 6.89
N SER A 322 8.78 8.12 6.13
CA SER A 322 7.34 8.40 6.08
C SER A 322 6.56 7.15 5.63
N ALA A 323 5.25 7.11 5.88
CA ALA A 323 4.35 6.01 5.45
C ALA A 323 3.40 6.43 4.32
N GLY A 324 3.80 7.41 3.50
CA GLY A 324 2.93 7.98 2.47
C GLY A 324 1.95 9.02 3.04
N SER A 325 0.81 9.17 2.36
CA SER A 325 -0.28 10.03 2.83
C SER A 325 -0.94 9.43 4.07
N VAL A 326 -1.08 10.23 5.12
CA VAL A 326 -1.62 9.78 6.42
C VAL A 326 -3.14 9.61 6.35
N PHE A 327 -3.81 10.50 5.63
CA PHE A 327 -5.26 10.51 5.50
C PHE A 327 -5.70 10.26 4.07
N ARG A 328 -6.84 9.58 3.93
CA ARG A 328 -7.57 9.50 2.66
C ARG A 328 -8.08 10.87 2.29
N ASN A 329 -8.23 11.13 1.00
CA ASN A 329 -8.97 12.31 0.57
C ASN A 329 -10.47 12.10 0.84
N PRO A 330 -11.17 13.10 1.38
CA PRO A 330 -12.63 13.05 1.50
C PRO A 330 -13.27 13.12 0.11
N ASP A 331 -14.41 12.44 -0.08
CA ASP A 331 -15.08 12.37 -1.39
C ASP A 331 -15.68 13.72 -1.81
N ASP A 332 -16.29 14.44 -0.86
CA ASP A 332 -17.07 15.66 -1.10
C ASP A 332 -16.40 16.93 -0.53
N ALA A 333 -15.08 16.91 -0.34
CA ALA A 333 -14.34 18.04 0.21
C ALA A 333 -12.94 18.17 -0.40
N PRO A 334 -12.23 19.29 -0.17
CA PRO A 334 -10.86 19.44 -0.65
C PRO A 334 -9.94 18.31 -0.18
N ALA A 335 -8.90 18.03 -0.96
CA ALA A 335 -7.91 17.01 -0.60
C ALA A 335 -7.36 17.24 0.81
N ALA A 336 -7.12 16.16 1.56
CA ALA A 336 -6.69 16.23 2.96
C ALA A 336 -5.41 17.07 3.11
N GLY A 337 -4.47 16.95 2.16
CA GLY A 337 -3.27 17.79 2.16
C GLY A 337 -3.55 19.29 2.08
N LEU A 338 -4.57 19.72 1.34
CA LEU A 338 -4.92 21.14 1.26
C LEU A 338 -5.58 21.63 2.55
N LEU A 339 -6.44 20.81 3.16
CA LEU A 339 -7.06 21.12 4.45
C LEU A 339 -6.00 21.32 5.54
N ILE A 340 -5.04 20.39 5.63
CA ILE A 340 -3.94 20.43 6.61
C ILE A 340 -3.02 21.63 6.38
N ASP A 341 -2.73 21.97 5.11
CA ASP A 341 -1.92 23.13 4.75
C ASP A 341 -2.60 24.45 5.15
N ARG A 342 -3.91 24.59 4.86
CA ARG A 342 -4.70 25.77 5.23
C ARG A 342 -4.85 25.95 6.73
N ALA A 343 -4.89 24.85 7.48
CA ALA A 343 -4.85 24.87 8.93
C ALA A 343 -3.48 25.28 9.51
N GLY A 344 -2.48 25.55 8.66
CA GLY A 344 -1.16 26.02 9.09
C GLY A 344 -0.32 24.94 9.77
N LEU A 345 -0.62 23.65 9.54
CA LEU A 345 0.01 22.55 10.27
C LEU A 345 1.32 22.05 9.66
N LYS A 346 1.77 22.54 8.51
CA LYS A 346 3.11 22.23 7.99
C LYS A 346 4.18 22.64 9.01
N GLY A 347 5.17 21.76 9.22
CA GLY A 347 6.22 21.98 10.21
C GLY A 347 5.78 21.72 11.66
N PHE A 348 4.48 21.55 11.93
CA PHE A 348 4.00 21.23 13.28
C PHE A 348 4.55 19.89 13.75
N ARG A 349 4.99 19.84 15.01
CA ARG A 349 5.76 18.73 15.57
C ARG A 349 5.19 18.28 16.91
N ILE A 350 5.14 16.96 17.10
CA ILE A 350 4.94 16.31 18.39
C ILE A 350 6.02 15.24 18.53
N GLY A 351 6.85 15.34 19.57
CA GLY A 351 7.98 14.44 19.78
C GLY A 351 8.88 14.35 18.52
N GLY A 352 9.21 13.14 18.10
CA GLY A 352 10.01 12.87 16.90
C GLY A 352 9.23 12.82 15.57
N ALA A 353 7.97 13.27 15.55
CA ALA A 353 7.12 13.29 14.34
C ALA A 353 6.80 14.73 13.92
N THR A 354 6.91 15.03 12.63
CA THR A 354 6.67 16.38 12.07
C THR A 354 5.80 16.29 10.82
N VAL A 355 4.88 17.24 10.63
CA VAL A 355 4.16 17.40 9.35
C VAL A 355 5.14 17.91 8.30
N SER A 356 5.26 17.20 7.19
CA SER A 356 6.20 17.56 6.13
C SER A 356 5.88 18.93 5.53
N GLU A 357 6.86 19.84 5.59
CA GLU A 357 6.82 21.15 4.92
C GLU A 357 6.50 21.05 3.43
N LYS A 358 6.95 19.97 2.79
CA LYS A 358 6.77 19.75 1.37
C LYS A 358 5.38 19.29 0.97
N HIS A 359 4.70 18.55 1.84
CA HIS A 359 3.40 17.94 1.55
C HIS A 359 2.65 17.69 2.86
N ALA A 360 1.63 18.49 3.15
CA ALA A 360 0.99 18.51 4.46
C ALA A 360 0.28 17.20 4.85
N ASN A 361 -0.15 16.39 3.89
CA ASN A 361 -0.69 15.04 4.18
C ASN A 361 0.39 13.98 4.53
N PHE A 362 1.67 14.35 4.64
CA PHE A 362 2.74 13.44 5.01
C PHE A 362 3.24 13.79 6.40
N ILE A 363 3.31 12.81 7.28
CA ILE A 363 4.10 12.88 8.50
C ILE A 363 5.46 12.26 8.20
N VAL A 364 6.52 12.96 8.60
CA VAL A 364 7.89 12.44 8.61
C VAL A 364 8.34 12.16 10.03
N SER A 365 9.14 11.12 10.20
CA SER A 365 9.72 10.75 11.49
C SER A 365 11.24 10.97 11.49
N GLU A 366 11.74 11.44 12.62
CA GLU A 366 13.17 11.54 12.88
C GLU A 366 13.81 10.16 13.07
N LYS A 367 15.14 10.09 12.98
CA LYS A 367 15.86 8.83 13.22
C LYS A 367 15.67 8.42 14.69
N GLY A 368 15.14 7.23 14.92
CA GLY A 368 14.82 6.74 16.27
C GLY A 368 13.50 7.29 16.83
N GLY A 369 12.66 7.88 15.98
CA GLY A 369 11.33 8.34 16.36
C GLY A 369 10.41 7.21 16.84
N ARG A 370 9.36 7.59 17.58
CA ARG A 370 8.38 6.67 18.17
C ARG A 370 7.09 6.65 17.36
N ALA A 371 6.45 5.49 17.31
CA ALA A 371 5.13 5.35 16.69
C ALA A 371 4.06 6.15 17.44
N ALA A 372 4.18 6.26 18.77
CA ALA A 372 3.30 7.10 19.59
C ALA A 372 3.31 8.56 19.16
N ASP A 373 4.47 9.11 18.79
CA ASP A 373 4.60 10.50 18.34
C ASP A 373 3.87 10.71 17.01
N VAL A 374 4.05 9.78 16.07
CA VAL A 374 3.34 9.78 14.79
C VAL A 374 1.82 9.70 15.00
N ARG A 375 1.36 8.82 15.90
CA ARG A 375 -0.07 8.67 16.19
C ARG A 375 -0.65 9.91 16.86
N ARG A 376 0.03 10.50 17.86
CA ARG A 376 -0.40 11.75 18.51
C ARG A 376 -0.51 12.89 17.51
N LEU A 377 0.49 13.03 16.63
CA LEU A 377 0.47 14.05 15.59
C LEU A 377 -0.69 13.83 14.61
N ALA A 378 -0.94 12.59 14.19
CA ALA A 378 -2.05 12.26 13.32
C ALA A 378 -3.42 12.52 14.00
N ASP A 379 -3.58 12.15 15.28
CA ASP A 379 -4.79 12.42 16.05
C ASP A 379 -5.00 13.94 16.22
N HIS A 380 -3.93 14.71 16.45
CA HIS A 380 -3.98 16.18 16.51
C HIS A 380 -4.44 16.79 15.19
N ILE A 381 -3.86 16.38 14.05
CA ILE A 381 -4.28 16.86 12.73
C ILE A 381 -5.76 16.60 12.51
N ARG A 382 -6.24 15.37 12.78
CA ARG A 382 -7.64 15.02 12.63
C ARG A 382 -8.56 15.88 13.50
N ALA A 383 -8.17 16.10 14.77
CA ALA A 383 -8.93 16.95 15.69
C ALA A 383 -8.99 18.41 15.21
N THR A 384 -7.86 18.95 14.72
CA THR A 384 -7.79 20.31 14.18
C THR A 384 -8.69 20.48 12.96
N ILE A 385 -8.59 19.59 11.96
CA ILE A 385 -9.43 19.68 10.76
C ILE A 385 -10.92 19.50 11.07
N ARG A 386 -11.27 18.66 12.05
CA ARG A 386 -12.65 18.56 12.52
C ARG A 386 -13.12 19.87 13.16
N ALA A 387 -12.28 20.56 13.91
CA ALA A 387 -12.63 21.83 14.56
C ALA A 387 -12.71 23.00 13.57
N THR A 388 -11.81 23.07 12.58
CA THR A 388 -11.73 24.19 11.64
C THR A 388 -12.68 24.05 10.45
N ASP A 389 -12.84 22.82 9.93
CA ASP A 389 -13.56 22.57 8.67
C ASP A 389 -14.80 21.68 8.87
N GLY A 390 -15.02 21.13 10.07
CA GLY A 390 -16.13 20.21 10.35
C GLY A 390 -15.96 18.83 9.70
N ILE A 391 -14.78 18.53 9.14
CA ILE A 391 -14.50 17.28 8.41
C ILE A 391 -13.75 16.29 9.29
N ASP A 392 -14.28 15.07 9.43
CA ASP A 392 -13.59 13.98 10.11
C ASP A 392 -12.71 13.20 9.11
N LEU A 393 -11.41 13.49 9.11
CA LEU A 393 -10.45 12.82 8.22
C LEU A 393 -10.28 11.34 8.61
N ARG A 394 -10.40 10.47 7.62
CA ARG A 394 -10.17 9.02 7.76
C ARG A 394 -8.71 8.68 7.49
N PHE A 395 -8.11 7.86 8.33
CA PHE A 395 -6.74 7.37 8.11
C PHE A 395 -6.64 6.52 6.84
N GLU A 396 -5.56 6.72 6.10
CA GLU A 396 -5.09 5.83 5.02
C GLU A 396 -3.97 4.91 5.52
N VAL A 397 -3.09 5.42 6.39
CA VAL A 397 -2.10 4.60 7.09
C VAL A 397 -2.78 3.64 8.06
N GLU A 398 -2.22 2.45 8.18
CA GLU A 398 -2.71 1.42 9.09
C GLU A 398 -1.90 1.44 10.39
N PHE A 399 -2.59 1.65 11.51
CA PHE A 399 -2.01 1.49 12.84
C PHE A 399 -2.11 0.02 13.24
N VAL A 400 -0.96 -0.66 13.36
CA VAL A 400 -0.89 -2.11 13.58
C VAL A 400 -0.05 -2.45 14.81
N GLY A 401 -0.23 -3.65 15.36
CA GLY A 401 0.37 -4.05 16.63
C GLY A 401 -0.52 -3.70 17.82
N ASP A 402 0.04 -3.72 19.03
CA ASP A 402 -0.74 -3.48 20.24
C ASP A 402 -0.94 -1.98 20.48
N TRP A 403 -2.14 -1.48 20.13
CA TRP A 403 -2.60 -0.12 20.44
C TRP A 403 -3.66 -0.10 21.55
N THR A 404 -3.80 -1.18 22.31
CA THR A 404 -4.80 -1.30 23.38
C THR A 404 -4.56 -0.20 24.43
N GLY A 405 -5.65 0.45 24.85
CA GLY A 405 -5.59 1.55 25.82
C GLY A 405 -5.01 2.86 25.26
N TRP A 406 -4.91 3.03 23.93
CA TRP A 406 -4.50 4.32 23.36
C TRP A 406 -5.53 5.45 23.65
N PRO A 407 -5.10 6.66 24.04
CA PRO A 407 -3.71 7.10 24.25
C PRO A 407 -3.11 6.55 25.54
N TRP A 408 -1.86 6.08 25.45
CA TRP A 408 -1.14 5.57 26.63
C TRP A 408 -0.73 6.73 27.57
N PRO A 409 -0.71 6.49 28.89
CA PRO A 409 -0.08 7.41 29.86
C PRO A 409 1.35 7.77 29.45
N ALA A 410 1.83 8.96 29.86
CA ALA A 410 3.17 9.45 29.51
C ALA A 410 4.30 8.45 29.88
N ASP A 411 4.10 7.70 30.96
CA ASP A 411 5.10 6.76 31.51
C ASP A 411 4.91 5.31 31.04
N ASP A 412 3.81 4.99 30.35
CA ASP A 412 3.44 3.62 29.92
C ASP A 412 3.96 3.29 28.51
N THR A 413 5.03 3.98 28.11
CA THR A 413 5.74 3.79 26.84
C THR A 413 6.85 2.78 27.05
N GLY A 414 6.45 1.51 27.30
CA GLY A 414 7.32 0.36 27.55
C GLY A 414 8.74 0.54 26.97
N GLY A 415 9.71 0.73 27.86
CA GLY A 415 11.13 0.69 27.52
C GLY A 415 11.45 -0.62 26.77
N ALA A 416 12.34 -0.65 25.80
CA ALA A 416 13.66 -0.04 25.87
C ALA A 416 14.07 0.64 24.56
N ALA A 417 14.42 1.93 24.67
CA ALA A 417 15.48 2.48 23.86
C ALA A 417 16.80 2.16 24.58
N ALA A 418 17.57 1.23 24.02
CA ALA A 418 19.02 1.10 24.17
C ALA A 418 19.56 0.40 22.92
#